data_AF-A0A924UGJ9-F1
#
_entry.id   AF-A0A924UGJ9-F1
#
_cell.length_a   1.000
_cell.length_b   1.000
_cell.length_c   1.000
_cell.angle_alpha   90.00
_cell.angle_beta   90.00
_cell.angle_gamma   90.00
#
_symmetry.space_group_name_H-M   'P 1'
#
loop_
_entity.id
_entity.type
_entity.pdbx_description
1 polymer ?
#
loop_
_entity_poly.entity_id
_entity_poly.type
_entity_poly.pdbx_seq_one_letter_code
_entity_poly.pdbx_strand_id
1 'polypeptide(L)'
;MNYWLLTLSLMNVLLFSFIFFTMVIKSKNKVEDNRLTKGLQLLQNKISILQDLSDKSDEQVRRWVHLIEIKSHEVQNQLTLSDEKIIQIESALSKALDVSKIFYEQVPHAEMADRQKTSKYVQAAKLAHQGFTTDQISQKIDLSPAEIEMITKMNRDQLQFAEENLPAWVQNQEADHSNEQRMQEVADFSSQLKKMNQMVTDTAFDVMTPDLTSMNSIKQQFDESIASNAHIPQTFVDEKKLEPVQRTADGKIIKPFEFKKITVKRN
;
A
#
# COMPACT_ATOMS: atom_id res chain seq x y z
N MET A 1 101.57 -37.09 35.54
CA MET A 1 100.67 -36.04 35.04
C MET A 1 99.31 -36.69 34.77
N ASN A 2 98.23 -36.12 35.30
CA ASN A 2 96.89 -36.73 35.42
C ASN A 2 96.11 -36.83 34.11
N TYR A 3 96.65 -37.49 33.09
CA TYR A 3 95.96 -37.65 31.78
C TYR A 3 94.65 -38.42 31.89
N TRP A 4 94.60 -39.45 32.73
CA TRP A 4 93.38 -40.23 32.98
C TRP A 4 92.22 -39.38 33.53
N LEU A 5 92.49 -38.54 34.53
CA LEU A 5 91.48 -37.63 35.10
C LEU A 5 91.02 -36.59 34.07
N LEU A 6 91.92 -36.12 33.20
CA LEU A 6 91.58 -35.17 32.14
C LEU A 6 90.64 -35.80 31.09
N THR A 7 90.91 -37.04 30.66
CA THR A 7 90.03 -37.77 29.73
C THR A 7 88.65 -38.03 30.34
N LEU A 8 88.60 -38.40 31.62
CA LEU A 8 87.34 -38.67 32.33
C LEU A 8 86.52 -37.39 32.53
N SER A 9 87.17 -36.26 32.81
CA SER A 9 86.51 -34.95 32.88
C SER A 9 85.97 -34.50 31.51
N LEU A 10 86.74 -34.71 30.43
CA LEU A 10 86.30 -34.34 29.07
C LEU A 10 85.08 -35.18 28.62
N MET A 11 85.09 -36.48 28.92
CA MET A 11 83.96 -37.36 28.62
C MET A 11 82.70 -36.95 29.39
N ASN A 12 82.83 -36.59 30.67
CA ASN A 12 81.71 -36.09 31.47
C ASN A 12 81.14 -34.77 30.92
N VAL A 13 82.00 -33.83 30.50
CA VAL A 13 81.55 -32.56 29.90
C VAL A 13 80.80 -32.79 28.58
N LEU A 14 81.29 -33.69 27.73
CA LEU A 14 80.60 -34.06 26.49
C LEU A 14 79.23 -34.70 26.78
N LEU A 15 79.15 -35.56 27.78
CA LEU A 15 77.91 -36.23 28.17
C LEU A 15 76.88 -35.23 28.73
N PHE A 16 77.31 -34.30 29.59
CA PHE A 16 76.45 -33.22 30.07
C PHE A 16 75.99 -32.28 28.96
N SER A 17 76.88 -31.92 28.04
CA SER A 17 76.54 -31.11 26.86
C SER A 17 75.50 -31.80 25.98
N PHE A 18 75.65 -33.11 25.77
CA PHE A 18 74.69 -33.91 25.00
C PHE A 18 73.32 -34.02 25.67
N ILE A 19 73.27 -34.23 26.99
CA ILE A 19 72.01 -34.23 27.76
C ILE A 19 71.35 -32.86 27.71
N PHE A 20 72.11 -31.78 27.91
CA PHE A 20 71.58 -30.42 27.85
C PHE A 20 71.03 -30.10 26.47
N PHE A 21 71.75 -30.45 25.40
CA PHE A 21 71.34 -30.23 24.02
C PHE A 21 70.03 -30.98 23.68
N THR A 22 69.94 -32.25 24.07
CA THR A 22 68.71 -33.05 23.85
C THR A 22 67.52 -32.53 24.67
N MET A 23 67.75 -32.02 25.88
CA MET A 23 66.70 -31.40 26.69
C MET A 23 66.20 -30.08 26.07
N VAL A 24 67.10 -29.25 25.55
CA VAL A 24 66.74 -27.98 24.87
C VAL A 24 65.92 -28.27 23.60
N ILE A 25 66.30 -29.27 22.80
CA ILE A 25 65.52 -29.64 21.59
C ILE A 25 64.12 -30.12 21.99
N LYS A 26 64.00 -31.01 22.98
CA LYS A 26 62.70 -31.48 23.46
C LYS A 26 61.84 -30.35 24.02
N SER A 27 62.44 -29.36 24.69
CA SER A 27 61.70 -28.22 25.22
C SER A 27 61.19 -27.30 24.12
N LYS A 28 61.94 -27.10 23.03
CA LYS A 28 61.49 -26.30 21.88
C LYS A 28 60.29 -26.96 21.17
N ASN A 29 60.36 -28.27 20.94
CA ASN A 29 59.28 -29.01 20.27
C ASN A 29 57.96 -28.95 21.08
N LYS A 30 58.03 -29.02 22.42
CA LYS A 30 56.83 -28.89 23.28
C LYS A 30 56.10 -27.55 23.13
N VAL A 31 56.80 -26.45 22.83
CA VAL A 31 56.19 -25.13 22.65
C VAL A 31 55.44 -25.05 21.32
N GLU A 32 56.00 -25.65 20.26
CA GLU A 32 55.34 -25.74 18.95
C GLU A 32 54.10 -26.64 19.00
N ASP A 33 54.19 -27.78 19.70
CA ASP A 33 53.04 -28.66 19.93
C ASP A 33 51.92 -27.96 20.71
N ASN A 34 52.28 -27.11 21.69
CA ASN A 34 51.30 -26.37 22.47
C ASN A 34 50.61 -25.27 21.61
N ARG A 35 51.33 -24.66 20.66
CA ARG A 35 50.75 -23.69 19.71
C ARG A 35 49.86 -24.37 18.66
N LEU A 36 50.29 -25.53 18.14
CA LEU A 36 49.49 -26.35 17.22
C LEU A 36 48.23 -26.88 17.89
N THR A 37 48.33 -27.35 19.14
CA THR A 37 47.18 -27.83 19.93
C THR A 37 46.18 -26.70 20.19
N LYS A 38 46.65 -25.51 20.59
CA LYS A 38 45.78 -24.32 20.74
C LYS A 38 45.16 -23.89 19.40
N GLY A 39 45.90 -23.97 18.30
CA GLY A 39 45.40 -23.69 16.96
C GLY A 39 44.32 -24.68 16.53
N LEU A 40 44.51 -25.98 16.81
CA LEU A 40 43.54 -27.03 16.55
C LEU A 40 42.28 -26.87 17.41
N GLN A 41 42.43 -26.52 18.69
CA GLN A 41 41.30 -26.21 19.58
C GLN A 41 40.50 -24.99 19.08
N LEU A 42 41.18 -23.94 18.60
CA LEU A 42 40.51 -22.78 18.02
C LEU A 42 39.73 -23.14 16.75
N LEU A 43 40.30 -23.99 15.90
CA LEU A 43 39.62 -24.48 14.69
C LEU A 43 38.44 -25.35 15.05
N GLN A 44 38.58 -26.27 16.00
CA GLN A 44 37.48 -27.10 16.48
C GLN A 44 36.35 -26.24 17.07
N ASN A 45 36.70 -25.20 17.85
CA ASN A 45 35.74 -24.25 18.37
C ASN A 45 35.04 -23.46 17.24
N LYS A 46 35.81 -22.98 16.24
CA LYS A 46 35.24 -22.30 15.07
C LYS A 46 34.33 -23.21 14.25
N ILE A 47 34.67 -24.48 14.09
CA ILE A 47 33.84 -25.47 13.41
C ILE A 47 32.55 -25.68 14.21
N SER A 48 32.63 -25.81 15.54
CA SER A 48 31.46 -25.95 16.40
C SER A 48 30.53 -24.72 16.33
N ILE A 49 31.10 -23.50 16.33
CA ILE A 49 30.32 -22.27 16.22
C ILE A 49 29.70 -22.13 14.82
N LEU A 50 30.45 -22.44 13.76
CA LEU A 50 29.92 -22.40 12.40
C LEU A 50 28.81 -23.43 12.19
N GLN A 51 28.95 -24.61 12.80
CA GLN A 51 27.92 -25.64 12.75
C GLN A 51 26.66 -25.19 13.49
N ASP A 52 26.79 -24.62 14.69
CA ASP A 52 25.64 -24.07 15.44
C ASP A 52 24.95 -22.92 14.68
N LEU A 53 25.72 -22.01 14.09
CA LEU A 53 25.17 -20.94 13.26
C LEU A 53 24.49 -21.47 11.99
N SER A 54 25.05 -22.52 11.37
CA SER A 54 24.44 -23.20 10.23
C SER A 54 23.11 -23.85 10.63
N ASP A 55 23.09 -24.59 11.74
CA ASP A 55 21.88 -25.25 12.24
C ASP A 55 20.79 -24.23 12.59
N LYS A 56 21.17 -23.11 13.22
CA LYS A 56 20.26 -22.00 13.53
C LYS A 56 19.75 -21.31 12.26
N SER A 57 20.59 -21.14 11.25
CA SER A 57 20.19 -20.60 9.95
C SER A 57 19.20 -21.53 9.26
N ASP A 58 19.45 -22.83 9.26
CA ASP A 58 18.55 -23.83 8.68
C ASP A 58 17.20 -23.86 9.40
N GLU A 59 17.20 -23.74 10.74
CA GLU A 59 15.96 -23.62 11.50
C GLU A 59 15.18 -22.34 11.15
N GLN A 60 15.87 -21.20 11.02
CA GLN A 60 15.25 -19.96 10.59
C GLN A 60 14.67 -20.10 9.18
N VAL A 61 15.42 -20.63 8.22
CA VAL A 61 14.92 -20.85 6.86
C VAL A 61 13.65 -21.71 6.86
N ARG A 62 13.61 -22.78 7.65
CA ARG A 62 12.38 -23.61 7.79
C ARG A 62 11.21 -22.83 8.36
N ARG A 63 11.41 -22.00 9.38
CA ARG A 63 10.36 -21.14 9.96
C ARG A 63 9.86 -20.12 8.93
N TRP A 64 10.76 -19.54 8.15
CA TRP A 64 10.41 -18.59 7.09
C TRP A 64 9.61 -19.25 5.98
N VAL A 65 10.01 -20.44 5.52
CA VAL A 65 9.24 -21.22 4.54
C VAL A 65 7.83 -21.48 5.06
N HIS A 66 7.69 -21.91 6.31
CA HIS A 66 6.37 -22.15 6.90
C HIS A 66 5.51 -20.88 7.00
N LEU A 67 6.11 -19.74 7.37
CA LEU A 67 5.41 -18.46 7.42
C LEU A 67 4.95 -18.04 6.01
N ILE A 68 5.80 -18.22 5.00
CA ILE A 68 5.46 -17.94 3.60
C ILE A 68 4.29 -18.81 3.14
N GLU A 69 4.26 -20.09 3.47
CA GLU A 69 3.14 -20.99 3.15
C GLU A 69 1.83 -20.49 3.76
N ILE A 70 1.85 -20.12 5.06
CA ILE A 70 0.67 -19.56 5.74
C ILE A 70 0.19 -18.27 5.07
N LYS A 71 1.11 -17.34 4.79
CA LYS A 71 0.78 -16.05 4.17
C LYS A 71 0.31 -16.23 2.73
N SER A 72 0.87 -17.17 1.99
CA SER A 72 0.38 -17.52 0.66
C SER A 72 -1.07 -18.02 0.70
N HIS A 73 -1.41 -18.87 1.67
CA HIS A 73 -2.79 -19.34 1.86
C HIS A 73 -3.74 -18.22 2.28
N GLU A 74 -3.31 -17.31 3.16
CA GLU A 74 -4.11 -16.15 3.56
C GLU A 74 -4.43 -15.23 2.37
N VAL A 75 -3.42 -14.92 1.55
CA VAL A 75 -3.58 -14.12 0.33
C VAL A 75 -4.51 -14.83 -0.67
N GLN A 76 -4.36 -16.14 -0.85
CA GLN A 76 -5.23 -16.91 -1.73
C GLN A 76 -6.69 -16.88 -1.24
N ASN A 77 -6.93 -17.00 0.06
CA ASN A 77 -8.28 -16.90 0.63
C ASN A 77 -8.86 -15.49 0.42
N GLN A 78 -8.08 -14.44 0.66
CA GLN A 78 -8.52 -13.06 0.44
C GLN A 78 -8.85 -12.78 -1.03
N LEU A 79 -8.08 -13.36 -1.96
CA LEU A 79 -8.36 -13.30 -3.39
C LEU A 79 -9.71 -13.95 -3.71
N THR A 80 -9.97 -15.16 -3.21
CA THR A 80 -11.25 -15.85 -3.44
C THR A 80 -12.44 -15.08 -2.89
N LEU A 81 -12.31 -14.47 -1.71
CA LEU A 81 -13.36 -13.62 -1.13
C LEU A 81 -13.59 -12.37 -1.98
N SER A 82 -12.54 -11.80 -2.56
CA SER A 82 -12.65 -10.62 -3.42
C SER A 82 -13.35 -10.97 -4.73
N ASP A 83 -13.04 -12.12 -5.34
CA ASP A 83 -13.73 -12.62 -6.53
C ASP A 83 -15.23 -12.85 -6.27
N GLU A 84 -15.59 -13.43 -5.11
CA GLU A 84 -17.00 -13.58 -4.72
C GLU A 84 -17.72 -12.23 -4.61
N LYS A 85 -17.04 -11.18 -4.09
CA LYS A 85 -17.61 -9.83 -4.01
C LYS A 85 -17.76 -9.18 -5.37
N ILE A 86 -16.81 -9.37 -6.29
CA ILE A 86 -16.92 -8.89 -7.67
C ILE A 86 -18.15 -9.51 -8.33
N ILE A 87 -18.34 -10.83 -8.21
CA ILE A 87 -19.51 -11.52 -8.77
C ILE A 87 -20.83 -10.98 -8.18
N GLN A 88 -20.86 -10.70 -6.87
CA GLN A 88 -22.04 -10.10 -6.22
C GLN A 88 -22.35 -8.69 -6.76
N ILE A 89 -21.31 -7.86 -6.96
CA ILE A 89 -21.44 -6.51 -7.51
C ILE A 89 -21.92 -6.56 -8.95
N GLU A 90 -21.34 -7.43 -9.79
CA GLU A 90 -21.76 -7.61 -11.19
C GLU A 90 -23.23 -8.04 -11.28
N SER A 91 -23.66 -8.97 -10.42
CA SER A 91 -25.06 -9.39 -10.36
C SER A 91 -25.98 -8.24 -9.93
N ALA A 92 -25.59 -7.46 -8.93
CA ALA A 92 -26.38 -6.31 -8.47
C ALA A 92 -26.45 -5.20 -9.53
N LEU A 93 -25.34 -4.93 -10.22
CA LEU A 93 -25.25 -3.96 -11.30
C LEU A 93 -26.12 -4.38 -12.49
N SER A 94 -26.07 -5.65 -12.90
CA SER A 94 -26.94 -6.18 -13.96
C SER A 94 -28.41 -5.97 -13.63
N LYS A 95 -28.82 -6.31 -12.39
CA LYS A 95 -30.21 -6.10 -11.94
C LYS A 95 -30.59 -4.62 -11.91
N ALA A 96 -29.69 -3.76 -11.45
CA ALA A 96 -29.92 -2.32 -11.42
C ALA A 96 -30.07 -1.73 -12.83
N LEU A 97 -29.28 -2.22 -13.80
CA LEU A 97 -29.40 -1.83 -15.20
C LEU A 97 -30.74 -2.28 -15.79
N ASP A 98 -31.16 -3.52 -15.54
CA ASP A 98 -32.46 -4.02 -15.99
C ASP A 98 -33.62 -3.17 -15.42
N VAL A 99 -33.58 -2.87 -14.12
CA VAL A 99 -34.56 -1.99 -13.46
C VAL A 99 -34.51 -0.59 -14.07
N SER A 100 -33.33 -0.01 -14.29
CA SER A 100 -33.18 1.30 -14.93
C SER A 100 -33.75 1.31 -16.33
N LYS A 101 -33.57 0.23 -17.10
CA LYS A 101 -34.12 0.11 -18.45
C LYS A 101 -35.64 0.08 -18.43
N ILE A 102 -36.23 -0.68 -17.50
CA ILE A 102 -37.69 -0.71 -17.30
C ILE A 102 -38.20 0.70 -16.93
N PHE A 103 -37.53 1.40 -16.00
CA PHE A 103 -37.94 2.76 -15.64
C PHE A 103 -37.81 3.75 -16.79
N TYR A 104 -36.79 3.63 -17.63
CA TYR A 104 -36.64 4.50 -18.80
C TYR A 104 -37.71 4.24 -19.87
N GLU A 105 -38.07 2.98 -20.10
CA GLU A 105 -39.12 2.61 -21.06
C GLU A 105 -40.53 2.92 -20.55
N GLN A 106 -40.76 2.86 -19.24
CA GLN A 106 -42.09 2.95 -18.63
C GLN A 106 -42.46 4.35 -18.13
N VAL A 107 -41.53 5.30 -18.10
CA VAL A 107 -41.83 6.73 -17.84
C VAL A 107 -42.12 7.41 -19.17
N PRO A 108 -43.39 7.72 -19.52
CA PRO A 108 -43.72 8.47 -20.72
C PRO A 108 -43.26 9.92 -20.54
N HIS A 109 -41.99 10.19 -20.86
CA HIS A 109 -41.38 11.52 -20.74
C HIS A 109 -42.14 12.58 -21.55
N ALA A 110 -42.72 12.18 -22.69
CA ALA A 110 -43.59 13.05 -23.49
C ALA A 110 -44.88 13.43 -22.71
N GLU A 111 -45.54 12.45 -22.09
CA GLU A 111 -46.76 12.70 -21.32
C GLU A 111 -46.47 13.51 -20.05
N MET A 112 -45.32 13.31 -19.42
CA MET A 112 -44.91 14.14 -18.26
C MET A 112 -44.63 15.59 -18.66
N ALA A 113 -44.02 15.83 -19.82
CA ALA A 113 -43.81 17.18 -20.33
C ALA A 113 -45.14 17.88 -20.66
N ASP A 114 -46.09 17.16 -21.24
CA ASP A 114 -47.43 17.70 -21.52
C ASP A 114 -48.20 17.97 -20.23
N ARG A 115 -48.13 17.08 -19.23
CA ARG A 115 -48.70 17.30 -17.89
C ARG A 115 -48.10 18.53 -17.22
N GLN A 116 -46.78 18.72 -17.27
CA GLN A 116 -46.14 19.93 -16.72
C GLN A 116 -46.62 21.21 -17.40
N LYS A 117 -46.74 21.22 -18.74
CA LYS A 117 -47.28 22.37 -19.48
C LYS A 117 -48.72 22.66 -19.08
N THR A 118 -49.58 21.65 -19.08
CA THR A 118 -50.99 21.79 -18.67
C THR A 118 -51.12 22.30 -17.24
N SER A 119 -50.24 21.88 -16.32
CA SER A 119 -50.25 22.40 -14.95
C SER A 119 -49.93 23.90 -14.89
N LYS A 120 -48.89 24.35 -15.62
CA LYS A 120 -48.54 25.78 -15.74
C LYS A 120 -49.71 26.60 -16.30
N TYR A 121 -50.43 26.08 -17.29
CA TYR A 121 -51.61 26.73 -17.86
C TYR A 121 -52.76 26.86 -16.85
N VAL A 122 -53.04 25.81 -16.09
CA VAL A 122 -54.07 25.85 -15.04
C VAL A 122 -53.68 26.83 -13.92
N GLN A 123 -52.42 26.82 -13.49
CA GLN A 123 -51.92 27.74 -12.48
C GLN A 123 -51.98 29.19 -12.96
N ALA A 124 -51.60 29.46 -14.21
CA ALA A 124 -51.71 30.79 -14.82
C ALA A 124 -53.16 31.26 -14.88
N ALA A 125 -54.09 30.36 -15.18
CA ALA A 125 -55.51 30.67 -15.22
C ALA A 125 -56.10 30.93 -13.83
N LYS A 126 -55.67 30.21 -12.78
CA LYS A 126 -56.02 30.51 -11.38
C LYS A 126 -55.52 31.89 -10.96
N LEU A 127 -54.26 32.22 -11.25
CA LEU A 127 -53.69 33.53 -10.93
C LEU A 127 -54.36 34.66 -11.72
N ALA A 128 -54.68 34.43 -13.00
CA ALA A 128 -55.41 35.40 -13.81
C ALA A 128 -56.81 35.70 -13.24
N HIS A 129 -57.53 34.68 -12.78
CA HIS A 129 -58.84 34.84 -12.16
C HIS A 129 -58.77 35.57 -10.81
N GLN A 130 -57.69 35.39 -10.06
CA GLN A 130 -57.40 36.14 -8.82
C GLN A 130 -57.06 37.62 -9.07
N GLY A 131 -56.97 38.06 -10.33
CA GLY A 131 -56.76 39.46 -10.70
C GLY A 131 -55.30 39.90 -10.77
N PHE A 132 -54.34 38.96 -10.82
CA PHE A 132 -52.93 39.30 -11.01
C PHE A 132 -52.66 39.87 -12.41
N THR A 133 -51.71 40.80 -12.52
CA THR A 133 -51.33 41.39 -13.82
C THR A 133 -50.49 40.42 -14.63
N THR A 134 -50.48 40.58 -15.96
CA THR A 134 -49.70 39.75 -16.89
C THR A 134 -48.21 39.67 -16.51
N ASP A 135 -47.65 40.78 -16.03
CA ASP A 135 -46.24 40.88 -15.60
C ASP A 135 -45.96 40.15 -14.28
N GLN A 136 -46.95 40.04 -13.39
CA GLN A 136 -46.82 39.29 -12.13
C GLN A 136 -46.96 37.78 -12.35
N ILE A 137 -47.78 37.38 -13.32
CA ILE A 137 -47.95 35.97 -13.70
C ILE A 137 -46.70 35.48 -14.43
N SER A 138 -46.11 36.27 -15.32
CA SER A 138 -44.89 35.90 -16.06
C SER A 138 -43.65 35.76 -15.17
N GLN A 139 -43.60 36.47 -14.04
CA GLN A 139 -42.54 36.29 -13.04
C GLN A 139 -42.66 35.00 -12.23
N LYS A 140 -43.89 34.47 -12.07
CA LYS A 140 -44.16 33.26 -11.28
C LYS A 140 -44.24 32.00 -12.12
N ILE A 141 -44.62 32.14 -13.39
CA ILE A 141 -44.86 31.01 -14.30
C ILE A 141 -44.10 31.26 -15.59
N ASP A 142 -43.27 30.30 -15.95
CA ASP A 142 -42.48 30.28 -17.18
C ASP A 142 -43.37 29.86 -18.38
N LEU A 143 -44.19 30.80 -18.84
CA LEU A 143 -45.05 30.75 -20.03
C LEU A 143 -44.80 32.01 -20.86
N SER A 144 -45.06 31.95 -22.18
CA SER A 144 -44.82 33.11 -23.03
C SER A 144 -45.78 34.26 -22.68
N PRO A 145 -45.35 35.53 -22.80
CA PRO A 145 -46.21 36.68 -22.49
C PRO A 145 -47.53 36.68 -23.29
N ALA A 146 -47.50 36.20 -24.53
CA ALA A 146 -48.66 36.10 -25.40
C ALA A 146 -49.67 35.05 -24.91
N GLU A 147 -49.20 33.90 -24.41
CA GLU A 147 -50.07 32.86 -23.84
C GLU A 147 -50.71 33.36 -22.54
N ILE A 148 -49.96 34.04 -21.68
CA ILE A 148 -50.46 34.62 -20.44
C ILE A 148 -51.54 35.67 -20.73
N GLU A 149 -51.35 36.54 -21.73
CA GLU A 149 -52.35 37.53 -22.13
C GLU A 149 -53.66 36.88 -22.59
N MET A 150 -53.57 35.79 -23.37
CA MET A 150 -54.73 35.02 -23.82
C MET A 150 -55.47 34.38 -22.64
N ILE A 151 -54.75 33.71 -21.74
CA ILE A 151 -55.31 33.08 -20.54
C ILE A 151 -55.99 34.12 -19.65
N THR A 152 -55.36 35.28 -19.50
CA THR A 152 -55.89 36.40 -18.71
C THR A 152 -57.19 36.92 -19.30
N LYS A 153 -57.26 37.13 -20.63
CA LYS A 153 -58.50 37.55 -21.30
C LYS A 153 -59.62 36.51 -21.20
N MET A 154 -59.29 35.22 -21.26
CA MET A 154 -60.29 34.15 -21.26
C MET A 154 -60.84 33.79 -19.87
N ASN A 155 -60.06 34.00 -18.80
CA ASN A 155 -60.42 33.59 -17.43
C ASN A 155 -60.69 34.77 -16.48
N ARG A 156 -60.68 36.02 -16.97
CA ARG A 156 -60.89 37.23 -16.16
C ARG A 156 -62.26 37.26 -15.49
N ASP A 157 -63.30 36.96 -16.25
CA ASP A 157 -64.69 37.13 -15.82
C ASP A 157 -65.30 35.81 -15.30
N GLN A 158 -64.85 34.67 -15.83
CA GLN A 158 -65.29 33.34 -15.40
C GLN A 158 -64.16 32.32 -15.65
N LEU A 159 -63.80 31.55 -14.62
CA LEU A 159 -62.82 30.46 -14.76
C LEU A 159 -63.40 29.40 -15.70
N GLN A 160 -62.69 29.08 -16.80
CA GLN A 160 -63.22 28.16 -17.82
C GLN A 160 -63.15 26.68 -17.43
N PHE A 161 -62.57 26.35 -16.28
CA PHE A 161 -62.50 24.98 -15.75
C PHE A 161 -63.05 24.95 -14.33
N ALA A 162 -63.72 23.84 -13.98
CA ALA A 162 -64.15 23.58 -12.61
C ALA A 162 -62.98 22.95 -11.83
N GLU A 163 -62.66 23.49 -10.67
CA GLU A 163 -61.53 23.03 -9.85
C GLU A 163 -61.67 21.55 -9.40
N GLU A 164 -62.91 21.07 -9.31
CA GLU A 164 -63.28 19.69 -8.99
C GLU A 164 -63.03 18.68 -10.14
N ASN A 165 -62.90 19.15 -11.38
CA ASN A 165 -62.63 18.32 -12.55
C ASN A 165 -61.13 18.29 -12.93
N LEU A 166 -60.27 18.91 -12.13
CA LEU A 166 -58.84 18.87 -12.36
C LEU A 166 -58.26 17.51 -11.93
N PRO A 167 -57.39 16.89 -12.73
CA PRO A 167 -56.67 15.70 -12.32
C PRO A 167 -55.85 15.94 -11.03
N ALA A 168 -55.76 14.91 -10.18
CA ALA A 168 -55.10 14.98 -8.87
C ALA A 168 -53.62 15.43 -8.93
N TRP A 169 -52.94 15.27 -10.07
CA TRP A 169 -51.56 15.73 -10.25
C TRP A 169 -51.42 17.24 -10.40
N VAL A 170 -52.47 17.96 -10.84
CA VAL A 170 -52.50 19.44 -10.88
C VAL A 170 -52.75 20.01 -9.49
N GLN A 171 -53.65 19.39 -8.73
CA GLN A 171 -53.97 19.80 -7.35
C GLN A 171 -52.77 19.62 -6.39
N ASN A 172 -51.94 18.60 -6.63
CA ASN A 172 -50.75 18.34 -5.80
C ASN A 172 -49.55 19.25 -6.09
N GLN A 173 -49.54 20.03 -7.18
CA GLN A 173 -48.44 20.97 -7.48
C GLN A 173 -48.50 22.27 -6.66
N GLU A 174 -49.61 22.60 -6.01
CA GLU A 174 -49.61 23.70 -5.02
C GLU A 174 -48.73 23.37 -3.78
N ALA A 175 -48.27 22.12 -3.65
CA ALA A 175 -47.26 21.67 -2.69
C ALA A 175 -45.86 21.49 -3.33
N ASP A 176 -45.50 22.34 -4.30
CA ASP A 176 -44.24 22.35 -5.06
C ASP A 176 -43.00 22.73 -4.21
N HIS A 177 -42.59 21.78 -3.36
CA HIS A 177 -41.17 21.59 -3.01
C HIS A 177 -40.67 20.17 -3.33
N SER A 178 -41.57 19.22 -3.61
CA SER A 178 -41.22 17.79 -3.67
C SER A 178 -40.77 17.28 -5.05
N ASN A 179 -41.17 17.93 -6.14
CA ASN A 179 -40.90 17.40 -7.49
C ASN A 179 -39.58 17.93 -8.08
N GLU A 180 -39.24 19.20 -7.82
CA GLU A 180 -37.89 19.71 -8.05
C GLU A 180 -36.88 18.97 -7.18
N GLN A 181 -37.19 18.69 -5.91
CA GLN A 181 -36.37 17.84 -5.04
C GLN A 181 -36.16 16.44 -5.63
N ARG A 182 -37.18 15.79 -6.21
CA ARG A 182 -36.99 14.46 -6.85
C ARG A 182 -36.12 14.51 -8.09
N MET A 183 -36.26 15.52 -8.95
CA MET A 183 -35.36 15.69 -10.11
C MET A 183 -33.94 16.07 -9.68
N GLN A 184 -33.81 16.88 -8.62
CA GLN A 184 -32.54 17.22 -7.99
C GLN A 184 -31.89 15.98 -7.36
N GLU A 185 -32.65 15.14 -6.65
CA GLU A 185 -32.19 13.88 -6.06
C GLU A 185 -31.73 12.88 -7.12
N VAL A 186 -32.42 12.79 -8.26
CA VAL A 186 -32.00 11.93 -9.38
C VAL A 186 -30.74 12.49 -10.05
N ALA A 187 -30.65 13.81 -10.22
CA ALA A 187 -29.44 14.46 -10.75
C ALA A 187 -28.25 14.32 -9.78
N ASP A 188 -28.47 14.51 -8.49
CA ASP A 188 -27.50 14.36 -7.42
C ASP A 188 -27.06 12.90 -7.30
N PHE A 189 -27.97 11.94 -7.39
CA PHE A 189 -27.65 10.51 -7.42
C PHE A 189 -26.83 10.14 -8.66
N SER A 190 -27.14 10.70 -9.83
CA SER A 190 -26.34 10.50 -11.05
C SER A 190 -24.93 11.08 -10.90
N SER A 191 -24.82 12.24 -10.24
CA SER A 191 -23.54 12.88 -9.94
C SER A 191 -22.74 12.08 -8.91
N GLN A 192 -23.43 11.47 -7.94
CA GLN A 192 -22.85 10.58 -6.92
C GLN A 192 -22.37 9.28 -7.53
N LEU A 193 -23.13 8.68 -8.45
CA LEU A 193 -22.72 7.50 -9.23
C LEU A 193 -21.48 7.80 -10.07
N LYS A 194 -21.44 8.96 -10.73
CA LYS A 194 -20.27 9.40 -11.51
C LYS A 194 -19.06 9.63 -10.61
N LYS A 195 -19.26 10.26 -9.44
CA LYS A 195 -18.22 10.49 -8.44
C LYS A 195 -17.73 9.19 -7.79
N MET A 196 -18.61 8.23 -7.57
CA MET A 196 -18.27 6.90 -7.06
C MET A 196 -17.50 6.10 -8.12
N ASN A 197 -17.92 6.12 -9.39
CA ASN A 197 -17.16 5.49 -10.47
C ASN A 197 -15.76 6.10 -10.59
N GLN A 198 -15.66 7.43 -10.47
CA GLN A 198 -14.40 8.14 -10.53
C GLN A 198 -13.51 7.85 -9.30
N MET A 199 -14.10 7.81 -8.11
CA MET A 199 -13.43 7.42 -6.88
C MET A 199 -12.96 5.97 -6.91
N VAL A 200 -13.75 5.05 -7.47
CA VAL A 200 -13.38 3.64 -7.67
C VAL A 200 -12.24 3.53 -8.67
N THR A 201 -12.21 4.28 -9.76
CA THR A 201 -11.04 4.31 -10.65
C THR A 201 -9.80 4.89 -9.99
N ASP A 202 -9.95 5.90 -9.13
CA ASP A 202 -8.83 6.51 -8.41
C ASP A 202 -8.32 5.63 -7.26
N THR A 203 -9.21 4.87 -6.59
CA THR A 203 -8.86 3.94 -5.51
C THR A 203 -8.51 2.52 -5.99
N ALA A 204 -8.90 2.11 -7.19
CA ALA A 204 -8.55 0.80 -7.75
C ALA A 204 -7.07 0.68 -8.13
N PHE A 205 -6.37 1.80 -8.28
CA PHE A 205 -4.91 1.84 -8.52
C PHE A 205 -4.11 2.39 -7.35
N ASP A 206 -4.76 2.81 -6.27
CA ASP A 206 -4.06 3.13 -5.02
C ASP A 206 -3.70 1.80 -4.35
N VAL A 207 -2.57 1.25 -4.79
CA VAL A 207 -1.86 0.18 -4.10
C VAL A 207 -1.81 0.59 -2.63
N MET A 208 -2.52 -0.14 -1.78
CA MET A 208 -2.48 0.00 -0.32
C MET A 208 -0.99 0.12 0.05
N THR A 209 -0.54 1.35 0.33
CA THR A 209 0.85 1.56 0.67
C THR A 209 1.05 0.74 1.94
N PRO A 210 1.94 -0.27 1.92
CA PRO A 210 2.06 -1.20 3.04
C PRO A 210 2.33 -0.36 4.28
N ASP A 211 1.53 -0.59 5.32
CA ASP A 211 1.57 0.13 6.58
C ASP A 211 3.01 0.17 7.11
N LEU A 212 3.67 1.31 6.88
CA LEU A 212 5.07 1.57 7.22
C LEU A 212 5.30 1.48 8.73
N THR A 213 4.24 1.55 9.54
CA THR A 213 4.31 1.42 10.99
C THR A 213 4.72 0.00 11.39
N SER A 214 4.18 -1.03 10.71
CA SER A 214 4.59 -2.42 10.90
C SER A 214 6.04 -2.65 10.46
N MET A 215 6.45 -2.07 9.31
CA MET A 215 7.81 -2.20 8.80
C MET A 215 8.85 -1.50 9.68
N ASN A 216 8.51 -0.33 10.23
CA ASN A 216 9.36 0.38 11.18
C ASN A 216 9.47 -0.37 12.51
N SER A 217 8.39 -1.02 12.97
CA SER A 217 8.46 -1.86 14.19
C SER A 217 9.33 -3.09 14.00
N ILE A 218 9.28 -3.74 12.83
CA ILE A 218 10.15 -4.87 12.49
C ILE A 218 11.60 -4.40 12.37
N LYS A 219 11.84 -3.23 11.77
CA LYS A 219 13.18 -2.64 11.70
C LYS A 219 13.73 -2.33 13.09
N GLN A 220 12.91 -1.77 13.97
CA GLN A 220 13.32 -1.45 15.34
C GLN A 220 13.60 -2.72 16.16
N GLN A 221 12.78 -3.77 16.03
CA GLN A 221 13.03 -5.07 16.65
C GLN A 221 14.29 -5.74 16.08
N PHE A 222 14.56 -5.57 14.78
CA PHE A 222 15.78 -6.05 14.15
C PHE A 222 17.02 -5.31 14.67
N ASP A 223 16.99 -3.99 14.72
CA ASP A 223 18.06 -3.16 15.25
C ASP A 223 18.32 -3.46 16.74
N GLU A 224 17.27 -3.68 17.54
CA GLU A 224 17.39 -4.13 18.93
C GLU A 224 17.94 -5.56 19.05
N SER A 225 17.58 -6.47 18.13
CA SER A 225 18.13 -7.85 18.10
C SER A 225 19.61 -7.90 17.69
N ILE A 226 20.03 -6.96 16.85
CA ILE A 226 21.43 -6.75 16.45
C ILE A 226 22.22 -6.12 17.60
N ALA A 227 21.65 -5.12 18.28
CA ALA A 227 22.28 -4.43 19.40
C ALA A 227 22.41 -5.31 20.67
N SER A 228 21.44 -6.20 20.92
CA SER A 228 21.45 -7.11 22.07
C SER A 228 22.38 -8.32 21.88
N ASN A 229 22.69 -8.72 20.64
CA ASN A 229 23.69 -9.74 20.34
C ASN A 229 25.09 -9.12 20.20
N ALA A 230 25.68 -8.74 21.34
CA ALA A 230 27.05 -8.22 21.47
C ALA A 230 28.16 -9.28 21.19
N HIS A 231 27.98 -10.14 20.18
CA HIS A 231 28.99 -11.08 19.72
C HIS A 231 28.96 -11.32 18.21
N ILE A 232 28.78 -10.26 17.43
CA ILE A 232 29.08 -10.29 15.99
C ILE A 232 30.53 -9.78 15.81
N PRO A 233 31.44 -10.56 15.20
CA PRO A 233 32.77 -10.06 14.88
C PRO A 233 32.69 -8.82 13.98
N GLN A 234 33.37 -7.76 14.39
CA GLN A 234 33.47 -6.40 13.82
C GLN A 234 33.96 -6.30 12.35
N THR A 235 33.72 -7.28 11.49
CA THR A 235 34.16 -7.23 10.09
C THR A 235 33.07 -6.85 9.09
N PHE A 236 31.82 -6.61 9.54
CA PHE A 236 30.69 -6.31 8.64
C PHE A 236 29.82 -5.11 9.03
N VAL A 237 30.17 -4.35 10.07
CA VAL A 237 29.40 -3.18 10.53
C VAL A 237 30.20 -1.88 10.39
N ASP A 238 30.95 -1.75 9.29
CA ASP A 238 31.31 -0.41 8.79
C ASP A 238 30.41 -0.12 7.59
N GLU A 239 29.18 0.29 7.88
CA GLU A 239 28.41 1.09 6.95
C GLU A 239 29.14 2.44 6.85
N LYS A 240 29.99 2.50 5.82
CA LYS A 240 30.78 3.63 5.40
C LYS A 240 29.89 4.86 5.25
N LYS A 241 29.76 5.63 6.33
CA LYS A 241 29.32 7.03 6.28
C LYS A 241 30.23 7.72 5.25
N LEU A 242 29.66 8.12 4.13
CA LEU A 242 30.35 8.86 3.07
C LEU A 242 30.96 10.12 3.68
N GLU A 243 32.24 10.06 4.04
CA GLU A 243 33.01 11.27 4.35
C GLU A 243 33.21 12.09 3.06
N PRO A 244 33.14 13.42 3.15
CA PRO A 244 33.41 14.29 2.01
C PRO A 244 34.86 14.13 1.55
N VAL A 245 35.02 14.00 0.22
CA VAL A 245 36.28 13.85 -0.50
C VAL A 245 37.36 14.81 0.04
N GLN A 246 38.37 14.26 0.74
CA GLN A 246 39.55 15.03 1.13
C GLN A 246 40.37 15.38 -0.12
N ARG A 247 40.53 16.68 -0.37
CA ARG A 247 41.43 17.22 -1.40
C ARG A 247 42.77 17.59 -0.76
N THR A 248 43.86 17.10 -1.32
CA THR A 248 45.22 17.57 -0.98
C THR A 248 45.45 18.96 -1.62
N ALA A 249 46.35 19.76 -1.03
CA ALA A 249 46.59 21.16 -1.39
C ALA A 249 46.95 21.43 -2.87
N ASP A 250 47.34 20.42 -3.64
CA ASP A 250 47.64 20.50 -5.08
C ASP A 250 46.49 20.01 -6.00
N GLY A 251 45.27 19.90 -5.49
CA GLY A 251 44.06 19.76 -6.32
C GLY A 251 43.88 18.45 -7.08
N LYS A 252 44.71 17.42 -6.88
CA LYS A 252 44.52 16.09 -7.48
C LYS A 252 43.67 15.18 -6.58
N ILE A 253 42.60 14.65 -7.15
CA ILE A 253 41.64 13.72 -6.52
C ILE A 253 42.27 12.33 -6.48
N ILE A 254 42.53 11.80 -5.28
CA ILE A 254 42.94 10.40 -5.09
C ILE A 254 41.66 9.56 -5.08
N LYS A 255 41.41 8.81 -6.16
CA LYS A 255 40.34 7.80 -6.19
C LYS A 255 40.79 6.58 -5.37
N PRO A 256 39.99 6.07 -4.44
CA PRO A 256 40.29 4.79 -3.79
C PRO A 256 40.21 3.66 -4.81
N PHE A 257 41.09 2.66 -4.65
CA PHE A 257 41.24 1.51 -5.54
C PHE A 257 39.90 0.81 -5.83
N GLU A 258 39.48 0.83 -7.10
CA GLU A 258 38.40 -0.02 -7.60
C GLU A 258 38.96 -1.41 -7.94
N PHE A 259 38.45 -2.45 -7.28
CA PHE A 259 38.70 -3.82 -7.71
C PHE A 259 37.94 -4.09 -9.01
N LYS A 260 38.68 -4.24 -10.11
CA LYS A 260 38.12 -4.72 -11.39
C LYS A 260 37.52 -6.11 -11.19
N LYS A 261 36.19 -6.21 -11.29
CA LYS A 261 35.45 -7.46 -11.29
C LYS A 261 35.89 -8.30 -12.50
N ILE A 262 36.54 -9.44 -12.25
CA ILE A 262 36.88 -10.41 -13.30
C ILE A 262 35.58 -11.13 -13.68
N THR A 263 35.01 -10.77 -14.83
CA THR A 263 33.94 -11.55 -15.46
C THR A 263 34.57 -12.77 -16.14
N VAL A 264 34.35 -13.94 -15.57
CA VAL A 264 34.64 -15.23 -16.22
C VAL A 264 33.62 -15.40 -17.35
N LYS A 265 34.05 -15.25 -18.60
CA LYS A 265 33.29 -15.74 -19.76
C LYS A 265 33.33 -17.26 -19.76
N ARG A 266 32.17 -17.87 -19.59
CA ARG A 266 31.94 -19.30 -19.80
C ARG A 266 31.83 -19.50 -21.32
N ASN A 267 32.78 -20.24 -21.90
CA ASN A 267 32.63 -20.85 -23.23
C ASN A 267 31.85 -22.16 -23.09
#